data_AF-A0A919SVV9-F1
#
_entry.id   AF-A0A919SVV9-F1
#
_cell.length_a   1.000
_cell.length_b   1.000
_cell.length_c   1.000
_cell.angle_alpha   90.00
_cell.angle_beta   90.00
_cell.angle_gamma   90.00
#
_symmetry.space_group_name_H-M   'P 1'
#
loop_
_entity.id
_entity.type
_entity.pdbx_description
1 polymer ?
#
loop_
_entity_poly.entity_id
_entity_poly.type
_entity_poly.pdbx_seq_one_letter_code
_entity_poly.pdbx_strand_id
1 'polypeptide(L)'
;MDGFRPAAESEVVLAFLRGELESARFGDDVRRAVADAGGLHLVRDPDLDSTEQNHARERALATTRGWRDRELFEGFPATVDWYHGVLPPEVLSRVRYIDYSYWKELSRGSRRPTDVLATLRSGTLPTWVREIGTDWCFDFTADTVDDLIVMATPDLGELVLLEGHARMTGLFVAGLERRVPVRAYLGVSAAIKHWNCF
;
A
#
# COMPACT_ATOMS: atom_id res chain seq x y z
N MET A 1 -2.78 7.58 -19.90
CA MET A 1 -3.59 6.52 -19.28
C MET A 1 -5.00 7.04 -19.19
N ASP A 2 -5.92 6.50 -19.99
CA ASP A 2 -7.32 6.91 -19.89
C ASP A 2 -7.87 6.52 -18.50
N GLY A 3 -8.60 7.43 -17.86
CA GLY A 3 -9.17 7.21 -16.52
C GLY A 3 -8.22 7.46 -15.33
N PHE A 4 -7.00 7.96 -15.57
CA PHE A 4 -6.08 8.39 -14.52
C PHE A 4 -5.75 9.88 -14.65
N ARG A 5 -5.81 10.62 -13.54
CA ARG A 5 -5.31 12.00 -13.46
C ARG A 5 -3.87 12.01 -12.92
N PRO A 6 -3.04 13.01 -13.26
CA PRO A 6 -1.83 13.28 -12.51
C PRO A 6 -2.14 13.49 -11.01
N ALA A 7 -1.20 13.08 -10.16
CA ALA A 7 -1.27 13.27 -8.72
C ALA A 7 0.06 13.82 -8.19
N ALA A 8 -0.01 14.59 -7.10
CA ALA A 8 1.18 15.04 -6.39
C ALA A 8 1.68 13.96 -5.43
N GLU A 9 3.00 13.93 -5.18
CA GLU A 9 3.60 13.03 -4.19
C GLU A 9 3.03 13.26 -2.78
N SER A 10 2.65 14.50 -2.44
CA SER A 10 1.98 14.83 -1.18
C SER A 10 0.64 14.11 -1.00
N GLU A 11 -0.11 13.88 -2.08
CA GLU A 11 -1.36 13.10 -2.03
C GLU A 11 -1.06 11.63 -1.69
N VAL A 12 0.03 11.08 -2.23
CA VAL A 12 0.44 9.70 -2.02
C VAL A 12 0.96 9.47 -0.60
N VAL A 13 1.79 10.39 -0.09
CA VAL A 13 2.26 10.35 1.30
C VAL A 13 1.07 10.43 2.27
N LEU A 14 0.10 11.31 2.00
CA LEU A 14 -1.14 11.40 2.77
C LEU A 14 -1.94 10.08 2.71
N ALA A 15 -2.11 9.50 1.52
CA ALA A 15 -2.83 8.25 1.34
C ALA A 15 -2.18 7.09 2.10
N PHE A 16 -0.83 7.01 2.08
CA PHE A 16 -0.07 6.02 2.83
C PHE A 16 -0.35 6.13 4.33
N LEU A 17 -0.19 7.34 4.90
CA LEU A 17 -0.44 7.57 6.32
C LEU A 17 -1.88 7.26 6.72
N ARG A 18 -2.87 7.60 5.87
CA ARG A 18 -4.27 7.24 6.09
C ARG A 18 -4.48 5.74 6.11
N GLY A 19 -3.90 5.02 5.15
CA GLY A 19 -4.04 3.57 5.05
C GLY A 19 -3.50 2.83 6.26
N GLU A 20 -2.47 3.35 6.90
CA GLU A 20 -1.89 2.73 8.09
C GLU A 20 -2.42 3.27 9.42
N LEU A 21 -3.11 4.41 9.42
CA LEU A 21 -3.56 5.08 10.66
C LEU A 21 -4.43 4.18 11.54
N GLU A 22 -5.30 3.38 10.93
CA GLU A 22 -6.22 2.46 11.62
C GLU A 22 -5.73 0.99 11.56
N SER A 23 -4.50 0.77 11.10
CA SER A 23 -3.91 -0.57 11.07
C SER A 23 -3.71 -1.12 12.48
N ALA A 24 -4.14 -2.37 12.72
CA ALA A 24 -3.88 -3.04 13.99
C ALA A 24 -2.38 -3.21 14.29
N ARG A 25 -1.54 -3.35 13.26
CA ARG A 25 -0.10 -3.58 13.41
C ARG A 25 0.73 -2.31 13.41
N PHE A 26 0.34 -1.31 12.61
CA PHE A 26 1.14 -0.11 12.37
C PHE A 26 0.50 1.18 12.88
N GLY A 27 -0.80 1.15 13.22
CA GLY A 27 -1.56 2.35 13.54
C GLY A 27 -1.07 3.10 14.77
N ASP A 28 -0.62 2.40 15.81
CA ASP A 28 -0.07 3.05 17.01
C ASP A 28 1.19 3.87 16.71
N ASP A 29 2.11 3.31 15.92
CA ASP A 29 3.35 4.00 15.55
C ASP A 29 3.08 5.15 14.59
N VAL A 30 2.16 4.98 13.64
CA VAL A 30 1.73 6.05 12.73
C VAL A 30 1.04 7.19 13.49
N ARG A 31 0.10 6.89 14.40
CA ARG A 31 -0.55 7.92 15.23
C ARG A 31 0.47 8.69 16.06
N ARG A 32 1.46 8.01 16.64
CA ARG A 32 2.54 8.64 17.40
C ARG A 32 3.40 9.55 16.53
N ALA A 33 3.89 9.03 15.40
CA ALA A 33 4.74 9.80 14.49
C ALA A 33 4.02 11.02 13.90
N VAL A 34 2.73 10.91 13.57
CA VAL A 34 1.90 12.03 13.11
C VAL A 34 1.69 13.05 14.23
N ALA A 35 1.46 12.60 15.47
CA ALA A 35 1.35 13.49 16.63
C ALA A 35 2.64 14.28 16.86
N ASP A 36 3.79 13.60 16.83
CA ASP A 36 5.11 14.22 17.00
C ASP A 36 5.46 15.18 15.86
N ALA A 37 5.00 14.91 14.63
CA ALA A 37 5.26 15.76 13.47
C ALA A 37 4.42 17.05 13.44
N GLY A 38 3.31 17.12 14.20
CA GLY A 38 2.44 18.30 14.27
C GLY A 38 0.98 18.03 14.63
N GLY A 39 0.55 16.77 14.73
CA GLY A 39 -0.80 16.40 15.18
C GLY A 39 -1.64 15.67 14.13
N LEU A 40 -2.70 14.99 14.57
CA LEU A 40 -3.57 14.17 13.70
C LEU A 40 -4.29 14.96 12.60
N HIS A 41 -4.39 16.29 12.72
CA HIS A 41 -4.96 17.15 11.68
C HIS A 41 -4.20 17.01 10.36
N LEU A 42 -2.89 16.76 10.39
CA LEU A 42 -2.05 16.52 9.21
C LEU A 42 -2.58 15.39 8.30
N VAL A 43 -3.39 14.47 8.85
CA VAL A 43 -3.97 13.33 8.12
C VAL A 43 -5.49 13.45 8.00
N ARG A 44 -6.16 13.91 9.06
CA ARG A 44 -7.63 13.98 9.13
C ARG A 44 -8.24 15.22 8.48
N ASP A 45 -7.54 16.35 8.51
CA ASP A 45 -7.95 17.62 7.91
C ASP A 45 -6.76 18.28 7.19
N PRO A 46 -6.30 17.66 6.09
CA PRO A 46 -5.04 18.05 5.46
C PRO A 46 -5.20 19.30 4.60
N ASP A 47 -4.24 20.21 4.73
CA ASP A 47 -3.94 21.22 3.71
C ASP A 47 -2.81 20.68 2.82
N LEU A 48 -3.12 20.38 1.55
CA LEU A 48 -2.15 19.89 0.57
C LEU A 48 -1.36 21.02 -0.11
N ASP A 49 -1.84 22.26 -0.02
CA ASP A 49 -1.14 23.44 -0.55
C ASP A 49 -0.11 23.98 0.46
N SER A 50 -0.23 23.61 1.73
CA SER A 50 0.76 23.90 2.77
C SER A 50 2.02 23.03 2.64
N THR A 51 3.12 23.66 2.19
CA THR A 51 4.46 23.05 2.17
C THR A 51 4.89 22.55 3.55
N GLU A 52 4.54 23.27 4.62
CA GLU A 52 4.88 22.87 5.98
C GLU A 52 4.17 21.57 6.40
N GLN A 53 2.86 21.46 6.13
CA GLN A 53 2.12 20.23 6.42
C GLN A 53 2.61 19.05 5.58
N ASN A 54 2.94 19.28 4.30
CA ASN A 54 3.51 18.25 3.43
C ASN A 54 4.82 17.70 4.01
N HIS A 55 5.74 18.57 4.41
CA HIS A 55 6.98 18.13 5.06
C HIS A 55 6.74 17.46 6.42
N ALA A 56 5.72 17.86 7.17
CA ALA A 56 5.37 17.18 8.41
C ALA A 56 4.89 15.74 8.17
N ARG A 57 4.05 15.53 7.14
CA ARG A 57 3.63 14.19 6.72
C ARG A 57 4.82 13.33 6.26
N GLU A 58 5.73 13.91 5.47
CA GLU A 58 6.96 13.21 5.06
C GLU A 58 7.82 12.79 6.25
N ARG A 59 7.99 13.66 7.26
CA ARG A 59 8.70 13.31 8.50
C ARG A 59 8.02 12.19 9.26
N ALA A 60 6.68 12.21 9.37
CA ALA A 60 5.94 11.13 10.02
C ALA A 60 6.16 9.80 9.30
N LEU A 61 6.08 9.77 7.97
CA LEU A 61 6.34 8.58 7.16
C LEU A 61 7.82 8.14 7.23
N ALA A 62 8.75 9.10 7.32
CA ALA A 62 10.17 8.82 7.50
C ALA A 62 10.46 8.11 8.82
N THR A 63 9.76 8.51 9.88
CA THR A 63 9.89 7.91 11.21
C THR A 63 9.36 6.48 11.26
N THR A 64 8.28 6.17 10.55
CA THR A 64 7.62 4.85 10.65
C THR A 64 8.04 3.84 9.59
N ARG A 65 8.49 4.33 8.42
CA ARG A 65 8.75 3.50 7.24
C ARG A 65 10.06 3.81 6.54
N GLY A 66 10.83 4.79 7.01
CA GLY A 66 12.12 5.14 6.44
C GLY A 66 12.08 5.95 5.14
N TRP A 67 10.97 6.65 4.84
CA TRP A 67 10.91 7.63 3.76
C TRP A 67 12.14 8.58 3.81
N ARG A 68 12.96 8.73 2.77
CA ARG A 68 12.77 8.30 1.37
C ARG A 68 13.72 7.20 0.89
N ASP A 69 14.63 6.72 1.74
CA ASP A 69 15.70 5.80 1.32
C ASP A 69 16.22 4.92 2.47
N ARG A 70 15.31 4.52 3.36
CA ARG A 70 15.59 3.61 4.47
C ARG A 70 14.42 2.64 4.64
N GLU A 71 14.68 1.51 5.30
CA GLU A 71 13.67 0.51 5.64
C GLU A 71 12.82 0.09 4.44
N LEU A 72 11.51 0.42 4.42
CA LEU A 72 10.62 0.10 3.31
C LEU A 72 11.03 0.82 2.02
N PHE A 73 11.60 2.02 2.14
CA PHE A 73 11.95 2.87 1.00
C PHE A 73 13.43 2.78 0.60
N GLU A 74 14.21 1.85 1.15
CA GLU A 74 15.62 1.69 0.74
C GLU A 74 15.74 1.31 -0.76
N GLY A 75 16.45 2.13 -1.52
CA GLY A 75 16.56 2.04 -2.98
C GLY A 75 15.34 2.56 -3.74
N PHE A 76 14.37 3.19 -3.06
CA PHE A 76 13.18 3.74 -3.72
C PHE A 76 13.55 4.89 -4.67
N PRO A 77 12.90 4.99 -5.85
CA PRO A 77 13.26 6.01 -6.82
C PRO A 77 13.06 7.44 -6.29
N ALA A 78 14.07 8.28 -6.52
CA ALA A 78 14.00 9.71 -6.16
C ALA A 78 12.99 10.51 -6.98
N THR A 79 12.52 9.97 -8.11
CA THR A 79 11.51 10.59 -8.98
C THR A 79 10.53 9.53 -9.46
N VAL A 80 9.25 9.81 -9.22
CA VAL A 80 8.12 8.96 -9.59
C VAL A 80 7.06 9.84 -10.23
N ASP A 81 6.57 9.42 -11.39
CA ASP A 81 5.39 10.02 -12.01
C ASP A 81 4.15 9.38 -11.36
N TRP A 82 3.41 10.17 -10.59
CA TRP A 82 2.24 9.70 -9.86
C TRP A 82 0.94 10.00 -10.60
N TYR A 83 0.05 9.00 -10.60
CA TYR A 83 -1.28 9.09 -11.20
C TYR A 83 -2.32 8.53 -10.24
N HIS A 84 -3.54 9.05 -10.25
CA HIS A 84 -4.66 8.55 -9.46
C HIS A 84 -5.83 8.21 -10.37
N GLY A 85 -6.34 6.99 -10.26
CA GLY A 85 -7.48 6.48 -11.04
C GLY A 85 -8.02 5.18 -10.45
N VAL A 86 -8.75 4.42 -11.27
CA VAL A 86 -9.31 3.11 -10.91
C VAL A 86 -8.50 2.02 -11.60
N LEU A 87 -8.00 1.05 -10.83
CA LEU A 87 -7.39 -0.15 -11.40
C LEU A 87 -8.48 -1.12 -11.83
N PRO A 88 -8.47 -1.57 -13.11
CA PRO A 88 -9.46 -2.52 -13.56
C PRO A 88 -9.15 -3.92 -13.00
N PRO A 89 -10.16 -4.81 -12.88
CA PRO A 89 -9.99 -6.13 -12.25
C PRO A 89 -8.87 -7.00 -12.84
N GLU A 90 -8.69 -6.96 -14.16
CA GLU A 90 -7.63 -7.69 -14.84
C GLU A 90 -6.23 -7.19 -14.46
N VAL A 91 -6.08 -5.91 -14.14
CA VAL A 91 -4.82 -5.35 -13.65
C VAL A 91 -4.60 -5.71 -12.18
N LEU A 92 -5.64 -5.70 -11.34
CA LEU A 92 -5.53 -6.09 -9.93
C LEU A 92 -4.92 -7.49 -9.76
N SER A 93 -5.32 -8.45 -10.61
CA SER A 93 -4.76 -9.83 -10.59
C SER A 93 -3.27 -9.92 -10.97
N ARG A 94 -2.71 -8.88 -11.61
CA ARG A 94 -1.30 -8.81 -12.00
C ARG A 94 -0.43 -8.13 -10.95
N VAL A 95 -1.03 -7.40 -10.01
CA VAL A 95 -0.30 -6.70 -8.95
C VAL A 95 0.29 -7.73 -7.98
N ARG A 96 1.61 -7.66 -7.79
CA ARG A 96 2.34 -8.47 -6.79
C ARG A 96 2.44 -7.70 -5.48
N TYR A 97 2.53 -8.39 -4.36
CA TYR A 97 3.03 -7.81 -3.12
C TYR A 97 4.50 -7.39 -3.29
N ILE A 98 4.97 -6.45 -2.46
CA ILE A 98 6.41 -6.19 -2.30
C ILE A 98 7.22 -7.47 -2.11
N ASP A 99 8.49 -7.46 -2.51
CA ASP A 99 9.45 -8.52 -2.21
C ASP A 99 9.85 -8.47 -0.73
N TYR A 100 8.96 -8.96 0.11
CA TYR A 100 9.17 -8.97 1.55
C TYR A 100 8.83 -10.34 2.12
N SER A 101 9.63 -10.79 3.09
CA SER A 101 9.60 -12.16 3.60
C SER A 101 8.21 -12.64 4.02
N TYR A 102 7.45 -11.83 4.77
CA TYR A 102 6.14 -12.22 5.27
C TYR A 102 5.07 -12.37 4.17
N TRP A 103 5.08 -11.52 3.13
CA TRP A 103 4.19 -11.69 1.98
C TRP A 103 4.60 -12.86 1.09
N LYS A 104 5.90 -13.09 0.91
CA LYS A 104 6.39 -14.29 0.22
C LYS A 104 5.94 -15.56 0.93
N GLU A 105 6.06 -15.61 2.25
CA GLU A 105 5.62 -16.78 3.03
C GLU A 105 4.11 -17.04 2.85
N LEU A 106 3.28 -16.00 2.99
CA LEU A 106 1.83 -16.12 2.87
C LEU A 106 1.37 -16.52 1.45
N SER A 107 2.07 -16.03 0.43
CA SER A 107 1.79 -16.35 -0.99
C SER A 107 2.59 -17.55 -1.51
N ARG A 108 3.27 -18.32 -0.64
CA ARG A 108 4.10 -19.48 -1.02
C ARG A 108 5.16 -19.15 -2.09
N GLY A 109 5.72 -17.95 -2.01
CA GLY A 109 6.78 -17.43 -2.85
C GLY A 109 6.31 -16.71 -4.11
N SER A 110 5.03 -16.78 -4.48
CA SER A 110 4.56 -16.18 -5.74
C SER A 110 4.43 -14.67 -5.71
N ARG A 111 4.30 -14.10 -4.49
CA ARG A 111 3.96 -12.69 -4.24
C ARG A 111 2.59 -12.29 -4.79
N ARG A 112 1.71 -13.23 -5.13
CA ARG A 112 0.39 -12.94 -5.74
C ARG A 112 -0.74 -13.03 -4.70
N PRO A 113 -1.65 -12.04 -4.65
CA PRO A 113 -2.84 -12.12 -3.80
C PRO A 113 -3.74 -13.33 -4.09
N THR A 114 -3.81 -13.76 -5.35
CA THR A 114 -4.62 -14.92 -5.80
C THR A 114 -4.26 -16.22 -5.08
N ASP A 115 -3.02 -16.34 -4.60
CA ASP A 115 -2.51 -17.60 -4.05
C ASP A 115 -2.70 -17.66 -2.53
N VAL A 116 -3.06 -16.53 -1.89
CA VAL A 116 -3.19 -16.41 -0.44
C VAL A 116 -4.37 -17.22 0.09
N LEU A 117 -5.51 -17.25 -0.61
CA LEU A 117 -6.69 -17.96 -0.15
C LEU A 117 -6.43 -19.47 0.03
N ALA A 118 -5.61 -20.06 -0.83
CA ALA A 118 -5.21 -21.46 -0.71
C ALA A 118 -4.32 -21.71 0.53
N THR A 119 -3.43 -20.76 0.87
CA THR A 119 -2.64 -20.80 2.11
C THR A 119 -3.54 -20.70 3.33
N LEU A 120 -4.45 -19.72 3.37
CA LEU A 120 -5.37 -19.50 4.49
C LEU A 120 -6.23 -20.75 4.75
N ARG A 121 -6.77 -21.36 3.69
CA ARG A 121 -7.60 -22.58 3.80
C ARG A 121 -6.83 -23.83 4.18
N SER A 122 -5.51 -23.88 3.94
CA SER A 122 -4.71 -25.06 4.27
C SER A 122 -4.45 -25.22 5.77
N GLY A 123 -4.65 -24.16 6.57
CA GLY A 123 -4.37 -24.18 8.01
C GLY A 123 -2.88 -24.15 8.37
N THR A 124 -1.97 -24.42 7.42
CA THR A 124 -0.52 -24.22 7.57
C THR A 124 -0.17 -22.74 7.37
N LEU A 125 -0.58 -21.92 8.33
CA LEU A 125 -0.37 -20.47 8.29
C LEU A 125 1.07 -20.10 8.70
N PRO A 126 1.64 -19.00 8.18
CA PRO A 126 2.84 -18.38 8.75
C PRO A 126 2.69 -18.06 10.24
N THR A 127 3.80 -18.02 10.99
CA THR A 127 3.79 -17.71 12.44
C THR A 127 3.14 -16.37 12.74
N TRP A 128 3.51 -15.32 12.00
CA TRP A 128 2.97 -13.98 12.21
C TRP A 128 1.45 -13.91 11.97
N VAL A 129 0.91 -14.68 11.02
CA VAL A 129 -0.54 -14.76 10.77
C VAL A 129 -1.25 -15.45 11.95
N ARG A 130 -0.64 -16.48 12.55
CA ARG A 130 -1.20 -17.10 13.76
C ARG A 130 -1.22 -16.14 14.94
N GLU A 131 -0.23 -15.27 15.06
CA GLU A 131 -0.13 -14.29 16.15
C GLU A 131 -1.14 -13.15 16.02
N ILE A 132 -1.33 -12.61 14.81
CA ILE A 132 -2.26 -11.50 14.58
C ILE A 132 -3.69 -11.94 14.23
N GLY A 133 -3.90 -13.23 13.98
CA GLY A 133 -5.16 -13.78 13.48
C GLY A 133 -5.37 -13.56 11.97
N THR A 134 -6.57 -13.93 11.49
CA THR A 134 -6.94 -13.82 10.07
C THR A 134 -8.08 -12.83 9.81
N ASP A 135 -8.64 -12.24 10.86
CA ASP A 135 -9.81 -11.35 10.79
C ASP A 135 -9.58 -10.15 9.85
N TRP A 136 -8.34 -9.64 9.80
CA TRP A 136 -7.92 -8.56 8.90
C TRP A 136 -8.15 -8.83 7.40
N CYS A 137 -8.31 -10.09 6.98
CA CYS A 137 -8.65 -10.45 5.60
C CYS A 137 -10.01 -11.12 5.42
N PHE A 138 -10.57 -11.76 6.46
CA PHE A 138 -11.89 -12.41 6.37
C PHE A 138 -13.05 -11.48 6.72
N ASP A 139 -12.85 -10.52 7.62
CA ASP A 139 -13.88 -9.54 8.02
C ASP A 139 -13.86 -8.30 7.13
N PHE A 140 -13.17 -8.38 5.99
CA PHE A 140 -13.09 -7.30 5.02
C PHE A 140 -14.48 -7.01 4.42
N THR A 141 -14.93 -5.78 4.58
CA THR A 141 -16.17 -5.27 3.97
C THR A 141 -15.83 -4.27 2.87
N ALA A 142 -16.63 -4.27 1.81
CA ALA A 142 -16.32 -3.53 0.58
C ALA A 142 -17.03 -2.18 0.46
N ASP A 143 -17.65 -1.68 1.54
CA ASP A 143 -18.50 -0.49 1.50
C ASP A 143 -17.78 0.71 0.84
N THR A 144 -16.49 0.88 1.13
CA THR A 144 -15.52 1.62 0.30
C THR A 144 -14.11 1.12 0.59
N VAL A 145 -13.34 0.77 -0.44
CA VAL A 145 -11.92 0.44 -0.30
C VAL A 145 -11.11 1.71 -0.47
N ASP A 146 -10.34 2.09 0.56
CA ASP A 146 -9.35 3.16 0.44
C ASP A 146 -8.37 2.87 -0.71
N ASP A 147 -7.80 3.93 -1.26
CA ASP A 147 -6.89 3.85 -2.39
C ASP A 147 -5.73 2.86 -2.10
N LEU A 148 -5.38 2.03 -3.08
CA LEU A 148 -4.13 1.29 -3.07
C LEU A 148 -2.98 2.20 -3.51
N ILE A 149 -1.74 1.85 -3.18
CA ILE A 149 -0.55 2.49 -3.75
C ILE A 149 0.24 1.41 -4.49
N VAL A 150 0.41 1.57 -5.79
CA VAL A 150 1.02 0.58 -6.68
C VAL A 150 2.16 1.22 -7.46
N MET A 151 3.30 0.55 -7.50
CA MET A 151 4.47 0.93 -8.28
C MET A 151 4.53 0.11 -9.57
N ALA A 152 4.95 0.72 -10.67
CA ALA A 152 5.06 0.07 -11.96
C ALA A 152 6.30 0.49 -12.76
N THR A 153 6.75 -0.41 -13.64
CA THR A 153 7.67 -0.07 -14.72
C THR A 153 6.99 0.80 -15.78
N PRO A 154 7.73 1.60 -16.58
CA PRO A 154 7.14 2.48 -17.59
C PRO A 154 6.27 1.78 -18.64
N ASP A 155 6.58 0.53 -18.97
CA ASP A 155 5.81 -0.31 -19.89
C ASP A 155 4.59 -0.98 -19.23
N LEU A 156 4.37 -0.76 -17.93
CA LEU A 156 3.34 -1.39 -17.11
C LEU A 156 3.41 -2.93 -17.14
N GLY A 157 4.60 -3.48 -17.45
CA GLY A 157 4.85 -4.92 -17.48
C GLY A 157 4.82 -5.54 -16.08
N GLU A 158 5.36 -4.81 -15.09
CA GLU A 158 5.46 -5.24 -13.70
C GLU A 158 4.74 -4.24 -12.78
N LEU A 159 3.88 -4.75 -11.89
CA LEU A 159 3.15 -3.95 -10.91
C LEU A 159 3.35 -4.53 -9.50
N VAL A 160 3.68 -3.67 -8.55
CA VAL A 160 4.01 -4.04 -7.17
C VAL A 160 3.26 -3.14 -6.20
N LEU A 161 2.51 -3.72 -5.28
CA LEU A 161 1.75 -3.04 -4.25
C LEU A 161 2.71 -2.46 -3.20
N LEU A 162 2.77 -1.15 -3.06
CA LEU A 162 3.51 -0.45 -2.01
C LEU A 162 2.69 -0.33 -0.72
N GLU A 163 1.38 -0.05 -0.83
CA GLU A 163 0.48 0.09 0.31
C GLU A 163 -0.92 -0.45 -0.03
N GLY A 164 -1.64 -0.93 0.99
CA GLY A 164 -2.96 -1.53 0.83
C GLY A 164 -2.96 -3.06 0.81
N HIS A 165 -1.90 -3.69 1.33
CA HIS A 165 -1.73 -5.14 1.28
C HIS A 165 -2.86 -5.94 1.95
N ALA A 166 -3.32 -5.50 3.13
CA ALA A 166 -4.45 -6.13 3.81
C ALA A 166 -5.74 -6.00 2.99
N ARG A 167 -6.01 -4.80 2.46
CA ARG A 167 -7.19 -4.51 1.61
C ARG A 167 -7.18 -5.33 0.33
N MET A 168 -6.05 -5.37 -0.38
CA MET A 168 -5.88 -6.21 -1.56
C MET A 168 -6.12 -7.69 -1.23
N THR A 169 -5.58 -8.18 -0.11
CA THR A 169 -5.80 -9.57 0.31
C THR A 169 -7.27 -9.84 0.60
N GLY A 170 -7.94 -8.97 1.35
CA GLY A 170 -9.36 -9.08 1.68
C GLY A 170 -10.25 -9.13 0.44
N LEU A 171 -9.97 -8.30 -0.57
CA LEU A 171 -10.68 -8.32 -1.85
C LEU A 171 -10.64 -9.70 -2.53
N PHE A 172 -9.46 -10.31 -2.61
CA PHE A 172 -9.30 -11.63 -3.23
C PHE A 172 -9.86 -12.76 -2.36
N VAL A 173 -9.71 -12.68 -1.04
CA VAL A 173 -10.26 -13.67 -0.09
C VAL A 173 -11.78 -13.68 -0.14
N ALA A 174 -12.41 -12.50 -0.22
CA ALA A 174 -13.86 -12.34 -0.30
C ALA A 174 -14.43 -12.56 -1.72
N GLY A 175 -13.59 -12.70 -2.75
CA GLY A 175 -14.04 -12.82 -4.15
C GLY A 175 -14.69 -11.54 -4.69
N LEU A 176 -14.20 -10.38 -4.25
CA LEU A 176 -14.74 -9.05 -4.55
C LEU A 176 -13.91 -8.27 -5.56
N GLU A 177 -12.76 -8.79 -5.98
CA GLU A 177 -11.79 -8.11 -6.87
C GLU A 177 -12.38 -7.74 -8.24
N ARG A 178 -13.47 -8.39 -8.65
CA ARG A 178 -14.21 -8.09 -9.89
C ARG A 178 -15.46 -7.23 -9.70
N ARG A 179 -15.88 -7.02 -8.46
CA ARG A 179 -17.19 -6.43 -8.12
C ARG A 179 -17.07 -5.02 -7.56
N VAL A 180 -15.90 -4.67 -7.02
CA VAL A 180 -15.68 -3.43 -6.30
C VAL A 180 -14.68 -2.58 -7.09
N PRO A 181 -14.99 -1.31 -7.41
CA PRO A 181 -14.01 -0.43 -8.02
C PRO A 181 -12.89 -0.17 -7.01
N VAL A 182 -11.66 -0.43 -7.42
CA VAL A 182 -10.48 -0.20 -6.58
C VAL A 182 -9.74 1.00 -7.12
N ARG A 183 -9.78 2.09 -6.36
CA ARG A 183 -9.00 3.28 -6.64
C ARG A 183 -7.55 3.04 -6.24
N ALA A 184 -6.62 3.68 -6.95
CA ALA A 184 -5.22 3.59 -6.62
C ALA A 184 -4.43 4.82 -7.07
N TYR A 185 -3.37 5.09 -6.30
CA TYR A 185 -2.21 5.81 -6.80
C TYR A 185 -1.28 4.84 -7.52
N LEU A 186 -0.98 5.14 -8.78
CA LEU A 186 -0.02 4.43 -9.61
C LEU A 186 1.24 5.28 -9.75
N GLY A 187 2.35 4.81 -9.21
CA GLY A 187 3.67 5.40 -9.37
C GLY A 187 4.44 4.72 -10.49
N VAL A 188 4.91 5.50 -11.45
CA VAL A 188 5.69 5.00 -12.58
C VAL A 188 7.11 5.56 -12.50
N SER A 189 8.11 4.68 -12.56
CA SER A 189 9.51 5.10 -12.61
C SER A 189 10.38 4.07 -13.31
N ALA A 190 11.30 4.53 -14.16
CA ALA A 190 12.30 3.66 -14.79
C ALA A 190 13.28 3.07 -13.76
N ALA A 191 13.52 3.79 -12.65
CA ALA A 191 14.44 3.38 -11.59
C ALA A 191 13.79 2.43 -10.56
N ILE A 192 12.49 2.12 -10.69
CA ILE A 192 11.78 1.31 -9.68
C ILE A 192 12.39 -0.08 -9.48
N LYS A 193 13.05 -0.63 -10.50
CA LYS A 193 13.73 -1.94 -10.43
C LYS A 193 14.90 -1.98 -9.46
N HIS A 194 15.39 -0.83 -9.00
CA HIS A 194 16.44 -0.75 -7.99
C HIS A 194 15.90 -0.69 -6.55
N TRP A 195 14.59 -0.55 -6.38
CA TRP A 195 13.97 -0.59 -5.07
C TRP A 195 14.04 -2.00 -4.50
N ASN A 196 14.55 -2.13 -3.27
CA ASN A 196 14.80 -3.43 -2.62
C ASN A 196 13.55 -4.31 -2.48
N CYS A 197 12.36 -3.73 -2.59
CA CYS A 197 11.07 -4.40 -2.44
C CYS A 197 10.31 -4.59 -3.76
N PHE A 198 10.89 -4.28 -4.93
CA PHE A 198 10.23 -4.45 -6.24
C PHE A 198 10.14 -5.92 -6.69
#